data_AF-A0A3D0Q6N4-F1
#
_entry.id   AF-A0A3D0Q6N4-F1
#
_cell.length_a   1.000
_cell.length_b   1.000
_cell.length_c   1.000
_cell.angle_alpha   90.00
_cell.angle_beta   90.00
_cell.angle_gamma   90.00
#
_symmetry.space_group_name_H-M   'P 1'
#
loop_
_entity.id
_entity.type
_entity.pdbx_description
1 polymer ?
#
loop_
_entity_poly.entity_id
_entity_poly.type
_entity_poly.pdbx_seq_one_letter_code
_entity_poly.pdbx_strand_id
1 'polypeptide(L)'
;MLYKILAGLMVLVVLTLTGCGSSGTDSGSNDLLVCDAPLVPDEAGMMCVEKPPIACDPPTVPNEDNSACVVGADPTLDDPVYFPTANQAVLYYNRAGVGATNDPGDSAYDGWKLHTWNNDACDAYADGDTDWANGRAISGIDPNFGAYWILELKPGVAGTPGACHNFIIHKGTDDAGKEMGGTDFQAPLDQDDETFTRMNFTLSGVPTVFEFPLLSLGPQPVKIEGAAAHWLDTQVVLWDVPDGVETVKLHYSAAADLATTVENGLNGAAVELSATSLTEDQVAIAPHLASLPAFEGQWSSDEAKAVLKTQVVVGGYASDGTLLAATRLQHANVLDQLYTRGENDADEAMLGGVYSDEGITAAVWAPTATEVNLLVFNDDKTLANRYPMAFDDTSGVWSYAGDTSLDGKLYRYEV
;
A
#
# COMPACT_ATOMS: atom_id res chain seq x y z
N MET A 1 -32.97 -38.11 -15.71
CA MET A 1 -34.22 -38.90 -15.64
C MET A 1 -34.09 -39.83 -14.43
N LEU A 2 -35.00 -39.69 -13.46
CA LEU A 2 -35.39 -40.67 -12.42
C LEU A 2 -34.31 -41.18 -11.43
N TYR A 3 -34.54 -41.41 -10.13
CA TYR A 3 -35.60 -41.13 -9.16
C TYR A 3 -35.05 -41.63 -7.79
N LYS A 4 -35.24 -40.85 -6.70
CA LYS A 4 -35.82 -41.25 -5.39
C LYS A 4 -35.30 -42.52 -4.64
N ILE A 5 -34.76 -42.39 -3.42
CA ILE A 5 -35.40 -42.20 -2.09
C ILE A 5 -35.67 -43.52 -1.31
N LEU A 6 -35.29 -43.48 -0.01
CA LEU A 6 -35.84 -44.11 1.21
C LEU A 6 -35.29 -45.44 1.77
N ALA A 7 -35.02 -45.36 3.09
CA ALA A 7 -35.25 -46.31 4.19
C ALA A 7 -34.55 -47.69 4.13
N GLY A 8 -33.97 -48.24 5.19
CA GLY A 8 -34.09 -48.05 6.63
C GLY A 8 -33.97 -49.45 7.24
N LEU A 9 -33.14 -49.66 8.27
CA LEU A 9 -33.29 -50.87 9.09
C LEU A 9 -32.91 -50.62 10.54
N MET A 10 -33.95 -50.80 11.34
CA MET A 10 -34.08 -50.77 12.78
C MET A 10 -33.53 -52.09 13.35
N VAL A 11 -32.65 -52.04 14.35
CA VAL A 11 -32.37 -53.21 15.19
C VAL A 11 -32.73 -52.83 16.62
N LEU A 12 -33.85 -53.40 17.06
CA LEU A 12 -34.41 -53.36 18.39
C LEU A 12 -33.87 -54.57 19.15
N VAL A 13 -33.10 -54.37 20.22
CA VAL A 13 -32.81 -55.42 21.21
C VAL A 13 -33.27 -54.91 22.57
N VAL A 14 -34.37 -55.50 23.04
CA VAL A 14 -34.89 -55.35 24.40
C VAL A 14 -34.44 -56.57 25.19
N LEU A 15 -33.71 -56.35 26.27
CA LEU A 15 -33.47 -57.33 27.34
C LEU A 15 -33.84 -56.66 28.66
N THR A 16 -34.77 -57.28 29.37
CA THR A 16 -35.38 -56.83 30.62
C THR A 16 -34.80 -57.52 31.85
N LEU A 17 -34.85 -56.79 32.99
CA LEU A 17 -34.83 -57.23 34.41
C LEU A 17 -33.41 -57.52 34.97
N THR A 18 -33.00 -57.12 36.18
CA THR A 18 -33.67 -56.65 37.42
C THR A 18 -32.61 -56.00 38.33
N GLY A 19 -33.01 -55.04 39.18
CA GLY A 19 -32.10 -54.15 39.92
C GLY A 19 -31.48 -54.66 41.21
N CYS A 20 -30.64 -53.81 41.81
CA CYS A 20 -30.57 -53.44 43.24
C CYS A 20 -29.37 -52.48 43.44
N GLY A 21 -29.48 -51.51 44.35
CA GLY A 21 -28.31 -50.87 44.95
C GLY A 21 -28.15 -49.38 44.65
N SER A 22 -28.48 -48.55 45.64
CA SER A 22 -28.15 -47.13 45.69
C SER A 22 -26.65 -46.91 45.76
N SER A 23 -26.16 -45.93 45.00
CA SER A 23 -25.11 -45.02 45.46
C SER A 23 -25.19 -43.78 44.59
N GLY A 24 -25.51 -42.65 45.23
CA GLY A 24 -25.62 -41.37 44.58
C GLY A 24 -24.34 -41.04 43.81
N THR A 25 -24.52 -40.70 42.55
CA THR A 25 -23.66 -39.73 41.90
C THR A 25 -24.48 -38.46 41.87
N ASP A 26 -24.25 -37.58 42.84
CA ASP A 26 -24.59 -36.17 42.67
C ASP A 26 -24.08 -35.79 41.28
N SER A 27 -25.00 -35.36 40.40
CA SER A 27 -24.59 -34.51 39.30
C SER A 27 -23.89 -33.34 39.97
N GLY A 28 -22.56 -33.31 39.95
CA GLY A 28 -21.85 -32.10 40.32
C GLY A 28 -22.53 -30.99 39.55
N SER A 29 -23.11 -30.01 40.25
CA SER A 29 -23.51 -28.80 39.56
C SER A 29 -22.19 -28.24 39.06
N ASN A 30 -21.94 -28.41 37.76
CA ASN A 30 -21.07 -27.49 37.08
C ASN A 30 -21.90 -26.21 36.99
N ASP A 31 -22.06 -25.53 38.14
CA ASP A 31 -22.42 -24.13 38.19
C ASP A 31 -21.22 -23.39 37.60
N LEU A 32 -21.04 -23.54 36.29
CA LEU A 32 -20.14 -22.71 35.52
C LEU A 32 -20.68 -21.30 35.70
N LEU A 33 -19.85 -20.43 36.24
CA LEU A 33 -20.18 -19.02 36.35
C LEU A 33 -20.52 -18.52 34.95
N VAL A 34 -21.79 -18.17 34.73
CA VAL A 34 -22.26 -17.52 33.51
C VAL A 34 -22.33 -16.03 33.82
N CYS A 35 -21.47 -15.27 33.16
CA CYS A 35 -21.45 -13.82 33.28
C CYS A 35 -22.34 -13.22 32.20
N ASP A 36 -23.10 -12.18 32.57
CA ASP A 36 -23.79 -11.35 31.59
C ASP A 36 -22.78 -10.48 30.84
N ALA A 37 -22.89 -10.43 29.52
CA ALA A 37 -22.03 -9.56 28.70
C ALA A 37 -22.14 -8.11 29.19
N PRO A 38 -21.01 -7.37 29.33
CA PRO A 38 -19.69 -7.63 28.72
C PRO A 38 -18.70 -8.40 29.60
N LEU A 39 -19.10 -8.90 30.77
CA LEU A 39 -18.20 -9.56 31.71
C LEU A 39 -17.94 -11.02 31.30
N VAL A 40 -16.74 -11.52 31.55
CA VAL A 40 -16.34 -12.92 31.32
C VAL A 40 -15.85 -13.55 32.62
N PRO A 41 -15.98 -14.87 32.81
CA PRO A 41 -15.38 -15.54 33.96
C PRO A 41 -13.86 -15.34 33.96
N ASP A 42 -13.28 -15.07 35.13
CA ASP A 42 -11.83 -15.06 35.33
C ASP A 42 -11.21 -16.46 35.08
N GLU A 43 -9.88 -16.57 35.01
CA GLU A 43 -9.19 -17.85 34.77
C GLU A 43 -9.56 -18.94 35.79
N ALA A 44 -9.98 -18.53 37.00
CA ALA A 44 -10.42 -19.44 38.06
C ALA A 44 -11.90 -19.85 37.94
N GLY A 45 -12.70 -19.18 37.08
CA GLY A 45 -14.14 -19.37 36.94
C GLY A 45 -14.93 -18.97 38.20
N MET A 46 -14.36 -18.10 39.04
CA MET A 46 -14.88 -17.73 40.35
C MET A 46 -15.53 -16.35 40.37
N MET A 47 -15.11 -15.43 39.48
CA MET A 47 -15.69 -14.09 39.38
C MET A 47 -15.85 -13.64 37.93
N CYS A 48 -16.83 -12.77 37.71
CA CYS A 48 -17.02 -12.09 36.43
C CYS A 48 -16.13 -10.85 36.39
N VAL A 49 -15.19 -10.83 35.45
CA VAL A 49 -14.24 -9.74 35.25
C VAL A 49 -14.46 -9.10 33.88
N GLU A 50 -14.02 -7.85 33.74
CA GLU A 50 -13.99 -7.20 32.44
C GLU A 50 -13.03 -7.95 31.51
N LYS A 51 -13.48 -8.20 30.28
CA LYS A 51 -12.61 -8.75 29.25
C LYS A 51 -11.49 -7.74 28.97
N PRO A 52 -10.21 -8.13 29.00
CA PRO A 52 -9.12 -7.23 28.62
C PRO A 52 -9.38 -6.62 27.24
N PRO A 53 -9.20 -5.30 27.05
CA PRO A 53 -9.40 -4.65 25.76
C PRO A 53 -8.67 -5.40 24.65
N ILE A 54 -9.33 -5.67 23.53
CA ILE A 54 -8.67 -6.19 22.34
C ILE A 54 -7.68 -5.12 21.83
N ALA A 55 -6.54 -5.55 21.30
CA ALA A 55 -5.62 -4.63 20.65
C ALA A 55 -6.19 -4.25 19.27
N CYS A 56 -6.34 -2.96 19.02
CA CYS A 56 -6.79 -2.41 17.75
C CYS A 56 -5.70 -1.51 17.16
N ASP A 57 -5.51 -1.58 15.85
CA ASP A 57 -4.58 -0.68 15.15
C ASP A 57 -5.23 0.70 15.01
N PRO A 58 -4.52 1.80 15.28
CA PRO A 58 -5.03 3.14 15.04
C PRO A 58 -5.44 3.32 13.56
N PRO A 59 -6.56 4.01 13.26
CA PRO A 59 -7.36 4.86 14.15
C PRO A 59 -8.57 4.14 14.77
N THR A 60 -8.49 2.81 14.96
CA THR A 60 -9.60 2.03 15.52
C THR A 60 -9.39 1.71 17.00
N VAL A 61 -10.50 1.58 17.72
CA VAL A 61 -10.56 1.28 19.16
C VAL A 61 -11.55 0.14 19.40
N PRO A 62 -11.44 -0.60 20.51
CA PRO A 62 -12.45 -1.59 20.88
C PRO A 62 -13.83 -0.95 21.00
N ASN A 63 -14.84 -1.58 20.43
CA ASN A 63 -16.23 -1.20 20.65
C ASN A 63 -16.68 -1.49 22.10
N GLU A 64 -17.87 -1.01 22.48
CA GLU A 64 -18.37 -1.08 23.86
C GLU A 64 -18.38 -2.50 24.47
N ASP A 65 -18.67 -3.53 23.66
CA ASP A 65 -18.68 -4.93 24.11
C ASP A 65 -17.33 -5.64 23.96
N ASN A 66 -16.29 -4.89 23.55
CA ASN A 66 -14.92 -5.34 23.39
C ASN A 66 -14.81 -6.60 22.48
N SER A 67 -15.61 -6.63 21.41
CA SER A 67 -15.69 -7.74 20.45
C SER A 67 -15.13 -7.42 19.06
N ALA A 68 -15.04 -6.12 18.71
CA ALA A 68 -14.55 -5.67 17.41
C ALA A 68 -13.85 -4.30 17.51
N CYS A 69 -12.98 -4.01 16.54
CA CYS A 69 -12.36 -2.70 16.39
C CYS A 69 -13.24 -1.80 15.52
N VAL A 70 -13.56 -0.60 16.01
CA VAL A 70 -14.38 0.40 15.33
C VAL A 70 -13.65 1.74 15.29
N VAL A 71 -13.98 2.62 14.35
CA VAL A 71 -13.48 4.00 14.37
C VAL A 71 -14.14 4.71 15.55
N GLY A 72 -13.34 5.28 16.45
CA GLY A 72 -13.81 5.88 17.69
C GLY A 72 -12.71 6.64 18.41
N ALA A 73 -13.09 7.42 19.42
CA ALA A 73 -12.15 8.08 20.30
C ALA A 73 -11.38 7.06 21.15
N ASP A 74 -10.05 7.15 21.16
CA ASP A 74 -9.23 6.36 22.06
C ASP A 74 -9.33 6.93 23.49
N PRO A 75 -9.96 6.21 24.43
CA PRO A 75 -10.20 6.72 25.78
C PRO A 75 -8.91 6.82 26.62
N THR A 76 -7.78 6.35 26.10
CA THR A 76 -6.47 6.43 26.76
C THR A 76 -5.72 7.72 26.42
N LEU A 77 -6.18 8.46 25.41
CA LEU A 77 -5.59 9.74 25.02
C LEU A 77 -6.15 10.87 25.89
N ASP A 78 -5.31 11.86 26.18
CA ASP A 78 -5.76 13.08 26.85
C ASP A 78 -6.68 13.89 25.93
N ASP A 79 -7.57 14.66 26.54
CA ASP A 79 -8.41 15.61 25.81
C ASP A 79 -7.56 16.69 25.12
N PRO A 80 -7.97 17.17 23.92
CA PRO A 80 -7.33 18.31 23.27
C PRO A 80 -7.41 19.57 24.14
N VAL A 81 -6.38 20.41 24.08
CA VAL A 81 -6.28 21.63 24.90
C VAL A 81 -7.33 22.69 24.56
N TYR A 82 -8.01 22.57 23.41
CA TYR A 82 -9.03 23.51 22.97
C TYR A 82 -10.25 22.83 22.34
N PHE A 83 -11.44 23.14 22.88
CA PHE A 83 -12.73 22.74 22.31
C PHE A 83 -13.46 23.96 21.73
N PRO A 84 -14.07 23.83 20.54
CA PRO A 84 -14.74 24.96 19.88
C PRO A 84 -15.97 25.42 20.64
N THR A 85 -16.17 26.74 20.71
CA THR A 85 -17.46 27.30 21.12
C THR A 85 -18.53 27.14 20.02
N ALA A 86 -19.75 27.62 20.27
CA ALA A 86 -20.92 27.36 19.41
C ALA A 86 -20.76 27.74 17.93
N ASN A 87 -19.96 28.78 17.62
CA ASN A 87 -19.71 29.22 16.25
C ASN A 87 -18.23 29.06 15.88
N GLN A 88 -17.56 28.06 16.43
CA GLN A 88 -16.17 27.76 16.10
C GLN A 88 -16.01 26.32 15.63
N ALA A 89 -14.95 26.09 14.87
CA ALA A 89 -14.35 24.79 14.63
C ALA A 89 -12.86 24.81 15.00
N VAL A 90 -12.28 23.63 15.14
CA VAL A 90 -10.86 23.47 15.42
C VAL A 90 -10.27 22.43 14.48
N LEU A 91 -9.19 22.81 13.80
CA LEU A 91 -8.39 21.89 13.00
C LEU A 91 -7.05 21.67 13.69
N TYR A 92 -6.76 20.44 14.08
CA TYR A 92 -5.50 19.99 14.63
C TYR A 92 -4.62 19.39 13.53
N TYR A 93 -3.33 19.71 13.58
CA TYR A 93 -2.30 19.29 12.64
C TYR A 93 -1.07 18.79 13.40
N ASN A 94 -0.95 17.47 13.46
CA ASN A 94 0.12 16.80 14.17
C ASN A 94 1.28 16.44 13.24
N ARG A 95 2.47 16.86 13.63
CA ARG A 95 3.73 16.58 12.92
C ARG A 95 4.67 15.66 13.70
N ALA A 96 4.20 15.03 14.78
CA ALA A 96 5.02 14.12 15.59
C ALA A 96 5.63 12.97 14.75
N GLY A 97 4.88 12.45 13.77
CA GLY A 97 5.36 11.41 12.84
C GLY A 97 6.54 11.84 11.95
N VAL A 98 6.82 13.14 11.83
CA VAL A 98 7.97 13.71 11.12
C VAL A 98 8.90 14.51 12.03
N GLY A 99 8.90 14.18 13.33
CA GLY A 99 9.90 14.64 14.30
C GLY A 99 9.54 15.93 15.06
N ALA A 100 8.30 16.41 15.03
CA ALA A 100 7.87 17.49 15.92
C ALA A 100 7.79 17.00 17.37
N THR A 101 8.20 17.84 18.33
CA THR A 101 8.10 17.53 19.76
C THR A 101 6.76 17.96 20.35
N ASN A 102 6.02 18.83 19.65
CA ASN A 102 4.75 19.43 20.12
C ASN A 102 4.89 20.28 21.39
N ASP A 103 6.12 20.64 21.77
CA ASP A 103 6.35 21.57 22.87
C ASP A 103 5.84 22.97 22.52
N PRO A 104 5.48 23.80 23.52
CA PRO A 104 5.18 25.20 23.28
C PRO A 104 6.34 25.92 22.56
N GLY A 105 6.08 26.39 21.34
CA GLY A 105 7.07 27.05 20.50
C GLY A 105 7.96 26.11 19.68
N ASP A 106 7.55 24.85 19.49
CA ASP A 106 8.23 23.90 18.60
C ASP A 106 8.39 24.47 17.17
N SER A 107 9.65 24.62 16.76
CA SER A 107 10.04 25.18 15.46
C SER A 107 9.68 24.29 14.29
N ALA A 108 9.29 23.03 14.52
CA ALA A 108 8.67 22.21 13.51
C ALA A 108 7.44 22.91 12.92
N TYR A 109 6.71 23.71 13.70
CA TYR A 109 5.52 24.41 13.22
C TYR A 109 5.82 25.77 12.57
N ASP A 110 7.08 26.20 12.52
CA ASP A 110 7.45 27.51 11.97
C ASP A 110 7.14 27.61 10.47
N GLY A 111 6.38 28.67 10.13
CA GLY A 111 5.99 29.00 8.76
C GLY A 111 4.80 28.22 8.20
N TRP A 112 4.26 27.25 8.96
CA TRP A 112 3.02 26.57 8.61
C TRP A 112 1.81 27.47 8.82
N LYS A 113 0.89 27.42 7.85
CA LYS A 113 -0.29 28.27 7.76
C LYS A 113 -1.47 27.47 7.23
N LEU A 114 -2.67 28.00 7.44
CA LEU A 114 -3.90 27.44 6.90
C LEU A 114 -4.52 28.38 5.87
N HIS A 115 -4.61 27.92 4.63
CA HIS A 115 -5.43 28.58 3.62
C HIS A 115 -6.86 28.06 3.73
N THR A 116 -7.84 28.95 3.81
CA THR A 116 -9.27 28.64 3.95
C THR A 116 -10.11 29.49 3.00
N TRP A 117 -11.18 28.91 2.46
CA TRP A 117 -12.09 29.60 1.56
C TRP A 117 -13.52 29.06 1.65
N ASN A 118 -14.48 29.87 1.24
CA ASN A 118 -15.87 29.47 1.05
C ASN A 118 -16.18 29.24 -0.43
N ASN A 119 -17.07 28.30 -0.73
CA ASN A 119 -17.62 28.07 -2.07
C ASN A 119 -19.04 27.48 -1.99
N ASP A 120 -19.64 27.15 -3.13
CA ASP A 120 -21.01 26.60 -3.19
C ASP A 120 -21.19 25.27 -2.41
N ALA A 121 -20.11 24.52 -2.18
CA ALA A 121 -20.14 23.24 -1.47
C ALA A 121 -19.97 23.42 0.05
N CYS A 122 -19.00 24.22 0.48
CA CYS A 122 -18.72 24.51 1.88
C CYS A 122 -18.62 26.03 2.06
N ASP A 123 -19.57 26.61 2.78
CA ASP A 123 -19.71 28.06 3.00
C ASP A 123 -19.79 28.42 4.50
N ALA A 124 -18.98 27.76 5.33
CA ALA A 124 -19.12 27.84 6.78
C ALA A 124 -18.37 29.01 7.44
N TYR A 125 -17.31 29.55 6.84
CA TYR A 125 -16.47 30.58 7.48
C TYR A 125 -17.19 31.92 7.63
N ALA A 126 -17.07 32.55 8.81
CA ALA A 126 -17.66 33.87 9.08
C ALA A 126 -16.89 35.02 8.39
N ASP A 127 -15.62 34.81 8.11
CA ASP A 127 -14.73 35.75 7.42
C ASP A 127 -14.52 35.36 5.95
N GLY A 128 -13.86 36.27 5.21
CA GLY A 128 -13.56 36.05 3.80
C GLY A 128 -12.37 35.09 3.59
N ASP A 129 -12.21 34.65 2.34
CA ASP A 129 -11.13 33.77 1.94
C ASP A 129 -9.75 34.36 2.32
N THR A 130 -8.87 33.47 2.79
CA THR A 130 -7.51 33.87 3.15
C THR A 130 -6.66 34.10 1.89
N ASP A 131 -5.73 35.05 1.95
CA ASP A 131 -4.68 35.15 0.94
C ASP A 131 -3.75 33.93 0.98
N TRP A 132 -3.41 33.38 -0.19
CA TRP A 132 -2.58 32.17 -0.31
C TRP A 132 -1.21 32.31 0.36
N ALA A 133 -0.54 33.46 0.27
CA ALA A 133 0.78 33.63 0.85
C ALA A 133 0.73 33.84 2.38
N ASN A 134 -0.38 34.42 2.87
CA ASN A 134 -0.49 34.86 4.26
C ASN A 134 -1.22 33.87 5.16
N GLY A 135 -2.29 33.21 4.67
CA GLY A 135 -3.07 32.21 5.41
C GLY A 135 -3.52 32.64 6.81
N ARG A 136 -4.04 31.69 7.59
CA ARG A 136 -4.26 31.83 9.03
C ARG A 136 -3.01 31.38 9.78
N ALA A 137 -2.62 32.18 10.78
CA ALA A 137 -1.58 31.79 11.72
C ALA A 137 -2.09 30.73 12.70
N ILE A 138 -1.20 29.86 13.14
CA ILE A 138 -1.47 28.85 14.17
C ILE A 138 -1.96 29.55 15.45
N SER A 139 -3.04 29.03 16.04
CA SER A 139 -3.64 29.56 17.27
C SER A 139 -2.92 29.07 18.53
N GLY A 140 -2.40 27.85 18.49
CA GLY A 140 -1.60 27.26 19.56
C GLY A 140 -1.02 25.91 19.15
N ILE A 141 -0.25 25.29 20.04
CA ILE A 141 0.26 23.94 19.88
C ILE A 141 -0.27 23.12 21.06
N ASP A 142 -0.95 22.03 20.73
CA ASP A 142 -1.37 20.99 21.64
C ASP A 142 -0.21 19.99 21.85
N PRO A 143 0.09 19.59 23.09
CA PRO A 143 1.21 18.70 23.39
C PRO A 143 1.09 17.31 22.73
N ASN A 144 -0.13 16.87 22.44
CA ASN A 144 -0.43 15.55 21.89
C ASN A 144 -0.80 15.63 20.40
N PHE A 145 -1.63 16.60 20.03
CA PHE A 145 -2.26 16.70 18.70
C PHE A 145 -1.65 17.77 17.79
N GLY A 146 -0.60 18.46 18.24
CA GLY A 146 0.18 19.39 17.43
C GLY A 146 -0.45 20.78 17.27
N ALA A 147 -0.03 21.51 16.24
CA ALA A 147 -0.53 22.85 15.98
C ALA A 147 -2.03 22.84 15.67
N TYR A 148 -2.76 23.86 16.11
CA TYR A 148 -4.18 23.98 15.79
C TYR A 148 -4.58 25.39 15.37
N TRP A 149 -5.66 25.45 14.60
CA TRP A 149 -6.34 26.69 14.22
C TRP A 149 -7.75 26.71 14.78
N ILE A 150 -8.11 27.84 15.39
CA ILE A 150 -9.49 28.16 15.77
C ILE A 150 -10.14 28.88 14.59
N LEU A 151 -11.25 28.34 14.11
CA LEU A 151 -11.94 28.78 12.89
C LEU A 151 -13.29 29.39 13.26
N GLU A 152 -13.51 30.66 12.93
CA GLU A 152 -14.78 31.34 13.18
C GLU A 152 -15.81 30.98 12.10
N LEU A 153 -16.96 30.49 12.52
CA LEU A 153 -18.04 30.02 11.66
C LEU A 153 -19.22 30.98 11.66
N LYS A 154 -19.99 30.97 10.57
CA LYS A 154 -21.27 31.67 10.50
C LYS A 154 -22.24 31.13 11.57
N PRO A 155 -23.03 32.01 12.21
CA PRO A 155 -24.04 31.57 13.17
C PRO A 155 -25.00 30.54 12.56
N GLY A 156 -25.18 29.40 13.25
CA GLY A 156 -26.15 28.38 12.88
C GLY A 156 -25.72 27.42 11.75
N VAL A 157 -24.46 27.48 11.28
CA VAL A 157 -23.92 26.48 10.32
C VAL A 157 -23.34 25.27 11.04
N ALA A 158 -22.73 25.50 12.20
CA ALA A 158 -22.20 24.49 13.11
C ALA A 158 -23.24 23.37 13.41
N GLY A 159 -22.87 22.10 13.19
CA GLY A 159 -23.71 20.94 13.50
C GLY A 159 -24.94 20.76 12.62
N THR A 160 -25.02 21.43 11.46
CA THR A 160 -26.07 21.14 10.47
C THR A 160 -25.64 19.99 9.56
N PRO A 161 -26.54 19.05 9.20
CA PRO A 161 -26.16 17.90 8.37
C PRO A 161 -25.54 18.33 7.04
N GLY A 162 -24.37 17.78 6.74
CA GLY A 162 -23.55 18.10 5.57
C GLY A 162 -22.74 19.40 5.69
N ALA A 163 -22.71 20.05 6.86
CA ALA A 163 -21.90 21.24 7.06
C ALA A 163 -20.41 20.90 6.97
N CYS A 164 -19.67 21.72 6.23
CA CYS A 164 -18.25 21.51 6.01
C CYS A 164 -17.49 22.83 5.86
N HIS A 165 -16.16 22.75 5.97
CA HIS A 165 -15.25 23.85 5.68
C HIS A 165 -14.12 23.39 4.76
N ASN A 166 -13.63 24.29 3.90
CA ASN A 166 -12.51 24.00 3.01
C ASN A 166 -11.18 24.47 3.61
N PHE A 167 -10.10 23.73 3.40
CA PHE A 167 -8.77 24.15 3.81
C PHE A 167 -7.62 23.53 3.02
N ILE A 168 -6.45 24.16 3.10
CA ILE A 168 -5.14 23.62 2.72
C ILE A 168 -4.14 24.01 3.81
N ILE A 169 -3.44 23.03 4.38
CA ILE A 169 -2.28 23.28 5.24
C ILE A 169 -1.06 23.44 4.34
N HIS A 170 -0.29 24.53 4.51
CA HIS A 170 0.85 24.80 3.65
C HIS A 170 1.98 25.57 4.35
N LYS A 171 3.18 25.46 3.79
CA LYS A 171 4.36 26.24 4.13
C LYS A 171 4.97 26.82 2.85
N GLY A 172 5.06 28.14 2.77
CA GLY A 172 5.45 28.83 1.54
C GLY A 172 4.31 28.89 0.52
N THR A 173 4.63 29.21 -0.74
CA THR A 173 3.63 29.45 -1.80
C THR A 173 3.70 28.47 -2.96
N ASP A 174 4.71 27.59 -2.99
CA ASP A 174 4.87 26.61 -4.06
C ASP A 174 4.05 25.35 -3.75
N ASP A 175 3.67 24.59 -4.79
CA ASP A 175 2.89 23.35 -4.61
C ASP A 175 3.59 22.32 -3.72
N ALA A 176 4.94 22.27 -3.76
CA ALA A 176 5.74 21.43 -2.88
C ALA A 176 5.61 21.77 -1.38
N GLY A 177 5.09 22.96 -1.07
CA GLY A 177 4.81 23.42 0.28
C GLY A 177 3.45 23.00 0.82
N LYS A 178 2.58 22.41 0.00
CA LYS A 178 1.28 21.89 0.45
C LYS A 178 1.47 20.57 1.20
N GLU A 179 0.76 20.43 2.30
CA GLU A 179 0.79 19.22 3.14
C GLU A 179 -0.31 18.24 2.76
N MET A 180 -0.34 17.09 3.43
CA MET A 180 -1.38 16.06 3.33
C MET A 180 -1.54 15.56 1.89
N GLY A 181 -0.45 15.51 1.11
CA GLY A 181 -0.50 15.06 -0.29
C GLY A 181 -0.93 16.13 -1.30
N GLY A 182 -1.10 17.39 -0.89
CA GLY A 182 -1.15 18.53 -1.80
C GLY A 182 -2.50 18.85 -2.44
N THR A 183 -3.59 18.25 -1.96
CA THR A 183 -4.95 18.45 -2.47
C THR A 183 -5.76 19.47 -1.67
N ASP A 184 -6.93 19.85 -2.19
CA ASP A 184 -7.91 20.68 -1.50
C ASP A 184 -8.73 19.80 -0.55
N PHE A 185 -8.76 20.14 0.75
CA PHE A 185 -9.47 19.33 1.75
C PHE A 185 -10.80 19.96 2.16
N GLN A 186 -11.75 19.09 2.47
CA GLN A 186 -13.01 19.42 3.10
C GLN A 186 -13.09 18.67 4.42
N ALA A 187 -13.46 19.39 5.48
CA ALA A 187 -13.60 18.83 6.81
C ALA A 187 -15.03 19.00 7.32
N PRO A 188 -15.64 17.94 7.88
CA PRO A 188 -17.01 17.97 8.38
C PRO A 188 -17.11 18.84 9.64
N LEU A 189 -18.31 19.38 9.87
CA LEU A 189 -18.70 20.18 11.03
C LEU A 189 -19.88 19.56 11.79
N ASP A 190 -20.29 18.36 11.39
CA ASP A 190 -21.44 17.59 11.83
C ASP A 190 -21.05 16.15 12.20
N GLN A 191 -19.90 16.00 12.87
CA GLN A 191 -19.44 14.75 13.47
C GLN A 191 -20.55 14.08 14.29
N ASP A 192 -20.60 12.75 14.25
CA ASP A 192 -21.61 11.96 14.96
C ASP A 192 -21.37 11.97 16.47
N ASP A 193 -20.10 12.13 16.89
CA ASP A 193 -19.74 12.23 18.30
C ASP A 193 -19.99 13.65 18.86
N GLU A 194 -20.76 13.73 19.95
CA GLU A 194 -21.11 14.99 20.61
C GLU A 194 -19.92 15.70 21.30
N THR A 195 -18.88 14.95 21.66
CA THR A 195 -17.67 15.45 22.35
C THR A 195 -16.75 16.17 21.37
N PHE A 196 -16.53 15.57 20.20
CA PHE A 196 -15.59 16.07 19.19
C PHE A 196 -16.28 16.79 18.02
N THR A 197 -17.52 17.24 18.21
CA THR A 197 -18.24 18.00 17.18
C THR A 197 -17.49 19.28 16.79
N ARG A 198 -17.29 19.47 15.48
CA ARG A 198 -16.50 20.55 14.84
C ARG A 198 -15.01 20.51 15.12
N MET A 199 -14.51 19.34 15.49
CA MET A 199 -13.08 19.08 15.65
C MET A 199 -12.63 18.17 14.52
N ASN A 200 -11.48 18.51 13.94
CA ASN A 200 -10.89 17.79 12.83
C ASN A 200 -9.41 17.57 13.14
N PHE A 201 -8.94 16.34 13.00
CA PHE A 201 -7.55 15.98 13.29
C PHE A 201 -6.86 15.55 12.00
N THR A 202 -5.60 15.96 11.84
CA THR A 202 -4.80 15.68 10.65
C THR A 202 -3.37 15.33 11.05
N LEU A 203 -2.73 14.49 10.24
CA LEU A 203 -1.34 14.06 10.43
C LEU A 203 -0.51 14.46 9.20
N SER A 204 0.73 14.92 9.40
CA SER A 204 1.64 15.25 8.30
C SER A 204 1.82 14.05 7.35
N GLY A 205 1.76 14.32 6.03
CA GLY A 205 1.85 13.33 4.97
C GLY A 205 0.63 12.43 4.78
N VAL A 206 -0.41 12.53 5.63
CA VAL A 206 -1.60 11.67 5.57
C VAL A 206 -2.76 12.45 4.95
N PRO A 207 -3.26 12.04 3.77
CA PRO A 207 -4.34 12.74 3.05
C PRO A 207 -5.74 12.42 3.61
N THR A 208 -5.91 12.47 4.94
CA THR A 208 -7.15 12.11 5.63
C THR A 208 -7.44 13.10 6.76
N VAL A 209 -8.71 13.50 6.88
CA VAL A 209 -9.23 14.23 8.04
C VAL A 209 -9.90 13.23 8.97
N PHE A 210 -9.45 13.18 10.22
CA PHE A 210 -9.97 12.29 11.24
C PHE A 210 -10.99 13.02 12.13
N GLU A 211 -12.03 12.30 12.53
CA GLU A 211 -13.09 12.78 13.43
C GLU A 211 -12.65 12.77 14.89
N PHE A 212 -11.83 11.79 15.26
CA PHE A 212 -11.36 11.59 16.64
C PHE A 212 -9.90 12.00 16.83
N PRO A 213 -9.50 12.40 18.05
CA PRO A 213 -8.10 12.63 18.36
C PRO A 213 -7.27 11.37 18.14
N LEU A 214 -6.11 11.52 17.49
CA LEU A 214 -5.16 10.44 17.25
C LEU A 214 -3.73 10.97 17.23
N LEU A 215 -2.80 10.20 17.79
CA LEU A 215 -1.38 10.55 17.83
C LEU A 215 -0.65 10.12 16.55
N SER A 216 -0.99 8.95 16.02
CA SER A 216 -0.43 8.37 14.80
C SER A 216 -1.35 7.29 14.24
N LEU A 217 -1.03 6.77 13.06
CA LEU A 217 -1.66 5.56 12.49
C LEU A 217 -0.98 4.26 12.96
N GLY A 218 -0.10 4.33 13.96
CA GLY A 218 0.79 3.23 14.30
C GLY A 218 1.82 2.94 13.18
N PRO A 219 2.52 1.80 13.24
CA PRO A 219 3.41 1.36 12.18
C PRO A 219 2.65 1.28 10.84
N GLN A 220 3.27 1.80 9.78
CA GLN A 220 2.70 1.77 8.44
C GLN A 220 3.54 0.85 7.55
N PRO A 221 2.93 0.15 6.58
CA PRO A 221 3.68 -0.63 5.63
C PRO A 221 4.60 0.30 4.82
N VAL A 222 5.86 -0.11 4.64
CA VAL A 222 6.81 0.59 3.77
C VAL A 222 6.23 0.69 2.38
N LYS A 223 6.18 1.89 1.78
CA LYS A 223 5.71 2.04 0.41
C LYS A 223 6.78 1.57 -0.57
N ILE A 224 6.37 0.95 -1.67
CA ILE A 224 7.24 0.72 -2.82
C ILE A 224 7.33 2.05 -3.58
N GLU A 225 8.41 2.80 -3.36
CA GLU A 225 8.57 4.16 -3.88
C GLU A 225 9.56 4.21 -5.04
N GLY A 226 9.16 4.93 -6.09
CA GLY A 226 10.02 5.20 -7.25
C GLY A 226 10.56 3.94 -7.94
N ALA A 227 11.71 4.13 -8.61
CA ALA A 227 12.48 3.09 -9.27
C ALA A 227 13.98 3.39 -9.13
N ALA A 228 14.47 3.39 -7.89
CA ALA A 228 15.81 3.86 -7.55
C ALA A 228 16.90 2.77 -7.64
N ALA A 229 16.51 1.50 -7.74
CA ALA A 229 17.45 0.41 -7.96
C ALA A 229 17.70 0.20 -9.46
N HIS A 230 18.92 -0.19 -9.82
CA HIS A 230 19.34 -0.43 -11.20
C HIS A 230 19.96 -1.82 -11.33
N TRP A 231 19.37 -2.70 -12.14
CA TRP A 231 19.98 -3.98 -12.50
C TRP A 231 20.99 -3.75 -13.62
N LEU A 232 22.27 -3.74 -13.26
CA LEU A 232 23.37 -3.28 -14.11
C LEU A 232 23.80 -4.33 -15.14
N ASP A 233 24.06 -5.55 -14.67
CA ASP A 233 24.43 -6.69 -15.50
C ASP A 233 23.71 -7.94 -14.99
N THR A 234 24.08 -9.14 -15.47
CA THR A 234 23.40 -10.38 -15.08
C THR A 234 23.22 -10.50 -13.57
N GLN A 235 24.22 -10.18 -12.74
CA GLN A 235 24.17 -10.47 -11.29
C GLN A 235 24.24 -9.22 -10.40
N VAL A 236 24.57 -8.04 -10.93
CA VAL A 236 24.77 -6.83 -10.12
C VAL A 236 23.58 -5.89 -10.15
N VAL A 237 23.11 -5.53 -8.97
CA VAL A 237 22.12 -4.48 -8.71
C VAL A 237 22.78 -3.32 -7.98
N LEU A 238 22.52 -2.10 -8.42
CA LEU A 238 22.97 -0.87 -7.77
C LEU A 238 21.80 -0.21 -7.07
N TRP A 239 21.97 0.24 -5.83
CA TRP A 239 20.94 0.98 -5.12
C TRP A 239 21.53 1.85 -4.02
N ASP A 240 21.16 3.13 -3.99
CA ASP A 240 21.43 4.03 -2.86
C ASP A 240 20.51 3.66 -1.68
N VAL A 241 20.96 2.75 -0.85
CA VAL A 241 20.20 2.27 0.31
C VAL A 241 20.17 3.36 1.40
N PRO A 242 19.02 3.55 2.09
CA PRO A 242 18.97 4.46 3.23
C PRO A 242 19.75 3.89 4.42
N ASP A 243 20.09 4.79 5.36
CA ASP A 243 20.75 4.43 6.62
C ASP A 243 19.96 3.35 7.39
N GLY A 244 20.68 2.42 8.00
CA GLY A 244 20.10 1.32 8.80
C GLY A 244 19.75 0.06 8.02
N VAL A 245 19.87 0.07 6.68
CA VAL A 245 19.77 -1.15 5.86
C VAL A 245 21.03 -1.99 6.02
N GLU A 246 20.85 -3.23 6.46
CA GLU A 246 21.89 -4.23 6.69
C GLU A 246 21.82 -5.37 5.66
N THR A 247 20.65 -5.60 5.06
CA THR A 247 20.45 -6.66 4.06
C THR A 247 19.59 -6.14 2.91
N VAL A 248 19.98 -6.49 1.68
CA VAL A 248 19.22 -6.15 0.47
C VAL A 248 18.71 -7.43 -0.15
N LYS A 249 17.44 -7.43 -0.57
CA LYS A 249 16.82 -8.58 -1.26
C LYS A 249 16.11 -8.12 -2.52
N LEU A 250 16.24 -8.90 -3.58
CA LEU A 250 15.42 -8.78 -4.79
C LEU A 250 14.19 -9.66 -4.62
N HIS A 251 13.02 -9.05 -4.67
CA HIS A 251 11.72 -9.71 -4.62
C HIS A 251 11.09 -9.76 -6.01
N TYR A 252 10.41 -10.87 -6.31
CA TYR A 252 9.73 -11.02 -7.59
C TYR A 252 8.41 -11.80 -7.48
N SER A 253 7.45 -11.46 -8.35
CA SER A 253 6.17 -12.15 -8.47
C SER A 253 5.70 -12.24 -9.92
N ALA A 254 5.42 -13.46 -10.38
CA ALA A 254 4.82 -13.71 -11.69
C ALA A 254 3.37 -13.24 -11.79
N ALA A 255 2.68 -13.08 -10.64
CA ALA A 255 1.30 -12.58 -10.60
C ALA A 255 1.21 -11.04 -10.55
N ALA A 256 2.36 -10.35 -10.46
CA ALA A 256 2.46 -8.90 -10.35
C ALA A 256 1.68 -8.30 -9.17
N ASP A 257 1.72 -8.99 -8.03
CA ASP A 257 1.01 -8.68 -6.78
C ASP A 257 1.96 -8.40 -5.60
N LEU A 258 3.18 -7.94 -5.89
CA LEU A 258 4.10 -7.51 -4.83
C LEU A 258 3.51 -6.34 -4.05
N ALA A 259 3.42 -6.53 -2.74
CA ALA A 259 2.84 -5.61 -1.79
C ALA A 259 3.56 -5.71 -0.45
N THR A 260 3.46 -4.64 0.32
CA THR A 260 4.06 -4.55 1.65
C THR A 260 2.99 -4.58 2.72
N THR A 261 3.33 -5.21 3.84
CA THR A 261 2.50 -5.22 5.06
C THR A 261 3.39 -4.92 6.26
N VAL A 262 2.79 -4.43 7.34
CA VAL A 262 3.52 -4.21 8.60
C VAL A 262 4.04 -5.54 9.16
N GLU A 263 3.20 -6.58 9.12
CA GLU A 263 3.51 -7.89 9.72
C GLU A 263 4.61 -8.66 8.97
N ASN A 264 4.53 -8.71 7.63
CA ASN A 264 5.38 -9.58 6.83
C ASN A 264 6.42 -8.85 5.97
N GLY A 265 6.45 -7.50 6.01
CA GLY A 265 7.26 -6.71 5.08
C GLY A 265 6.80 -6.91 3.63
N LEU A 266 7.76 -7.08 2.71
CA LEU A 266 7.51 -7.27 1.28
C LEU A 266 7.29 -8.76 0.97
N ASN A 267 6.15 -9.10 0.35
CA ASN A 267 5.82 -10.47 -0.05
C ASN A 267 6.60 -10.93 -1.31
N GLY A 268 6.22 -12.09 -1.85
CA GLY A 268 6.78 -12.66 -3.07
C GLY A 268 7.99 -13.58 -2.84
N ALA A 269 8.52 -14.13 -3.93
CA ALA A 269 9.79 -14.85 -3.88
C ALA A 269 10.92 -13.85 -3.65
N ALA A 270 11.94 -14.21 -2.87
CA ALA A 270 13.02 -13.30 -2.49
C ALA A 270 14.39 -13.97 -2.64
N VAL A 271 15.36 -13.20 -3.13
CA VAL A 271 16.78 -13.58 -3.18
C VAL A 271 17.59 -12.50 -2.48
N GLU A 272 18.41 -12.92 -1.52
CA GLU A 272 19.32 -12.02 -0.83
C GLU A 272 20.52 -11.68 -1.70
N LEU A 273 20.94 -10.41 -1.67
CA LEU A 273 22.07 -9.89 -2.43
C LEU A 273 23.22 -9.59 -1.48
N SER A 274 24.44 -9.96 -1.88
CA SER A 274 25.66 -9.71 -1.11
C SER A 274 26.31 -8.41 -1.55
N ALA A 275 26.73 -7.56 -0.61
CA ALA A 275 27.47 -6.34 -0.96
C ALA A 275 28.75 -6.69 -1.76
N THR A 276 29.01 -5.93 -2.82
CA THR A 276 30.16 -6.13 -3.71
C THR A 276 30.76 -4.80 -4.15
N SER A 277 31.86 -4.84 -4.91
CA SER A 277 32.47 -3.67 -5.54
C SER A 277 32.45 -3.81 -7.05
N LEU A 278 32.21 -2.71 -7.76
CA LEU A 278 32.20 -2.72 -9.22
C LEU A 278 33.60 -2.91 -9.79
N THR A 279 33.68 -3.72 -10.84
CA THR A 279 34.84 -3.83 -11.72
C THR A 279 34.91 -2.64 -12.69
N GLU A 280 36.07 -2.42 -13.32
CA GLU A 280 36.23 -1.36 -14.33
C GLU A 280 35.26 -1.54 -15.52
N ASP A 281 35.02 -2.79 -15.94
CA ASP A 281 34.08 -3.11 -17.02
C ASP A 281 32.63 -2.79 -16.62
N GLN A 282 32.24 -3.09 -15.38
CA GLN A 282 30.91 -2.74 -14.85
C GLN A 282 30.71 -1.24 -14.73
N VAL A 283 31.74 -0.49 -14.29
CA VAL A 283 31.70 0.97 -14.28
C VAL A 283 31.52 1.53 -15.69
N ALA A 284 32.12 0.90 -16.70
CA ALA A 284 31.99 1.34 -18.09
C ALA A 284 30.58 1.14 -18.68
N ILE A 285 29.77 0.21 -18.15
CA ILE A 285 28.36 0.02 -18.56
C ILE A 285 27.55 1.28 -18.28
N ALA A 286 27.67 1.83 -17.07
CA ALA A 286 26.91 3.02 -16.65
C ALA A 286 27.74 3.94 -15.74
N PRO A 287 28.64 4.78 -16.30
CA PRO A 287 29.56 5.60 -15.51
C PRO A 287 28.89 6.57 -14.53
N HIS A 288 27.67 7.01 -14.84
CA HIS A 288 26.89 7.90 -14.00
C HIS A 288 26.32 7.22 -12.75
N LEU A 289 26.34 5.88 -12.68
CA LEU A 289 25.90 5.08 -11.53
C LEU A 289 27.06 4.54 -10.69
N ALA A 290 28.31 4.82 -11.08
CA ALA A 290 29.51 4.20 -10.51
C ALA A 290 29.74 4.48 -9.02
N SER A 291 29.09 5.52 -8.47
CA SER A 291 29.17 5.86 -7.04
C SER A 291 28.11 5.15 -6.19
N LEU A 292 27.14 4.47 -6.80
CA LEU A 292 26.09 3.77 -6.07
C LEU A 292 26.64 2.51 -5.40
N PRO A 293 26.15 2.17 -4.20
CA PRO A 293 26.40 0.86 -3.60
C PRO A 293 25.99 -0.28 -4.54
N ALA A 294 26.81 -1.33 -4.61
CA ALA A 294 26.61 -2.48 -5.48
C ALA A 294 26.32 -3.75 -4.66
N PHE A 295 25.37 -4.54 -5.15
CA PHE A 295 24.93 -5.78 -4.54
C PHE A 295 24.87 -6.87 -5.60
N GLU A 296 25.43 -8.03 -5.29
CA GLU A 296 25.58 -9.17 -6.18
C GLU A 296 24.64 -10.30 -5.79
N GLY A 297 23.92 -10.80 -6.78
CA GLY A 297 23.07 -11.97 -6.69
C GLY A 297 23.78 -13.26 -7.08
N GLN A 298 23.14 -14.39 -6.78
CA GLN A 298 23.63 -15.72 -7.16
C GLN A 298 22.58 -16.43 -8.00
N TRP A 299 22.64 -16.22 -9.31
CA TRP A 299 21.75 -16.83 -10.30
C TRP A 299 22.43 -16.88 -11.68
N SER A 300 21.91 -17.74 -12.55
CA SER A 300 22.31 -17.88 -13.95
C SER A 300 21.63 -16.84 -14.85
N SER A 301 22.12 -16.67 -16.08
CA SER A 301 21.47 -15.81 -17.08
C SER A 301 20.03 -16.26 -17.37
N ASP A 302 19.75 -17.56 -17.39
CA ASP A 302 18.41 -18.10 -17.64
C ASP A 302 17.44 -17.75 -16.50
N GLU A 303 17.90 -17.83 -15.25
CA GLU A 303 17.14 -17.40 -14.08
C GLU A 303 16.88 -15.89 -14.10
N ALA A 304 17.88 -15.07 -14.47
CA ALA A 304 17.71 -13.63 -14.64
C ALA A 304 16.65 -13.31 -15.70
N LYS A 305 16.72 -13.96 -16.87
CA LYS A 305 15.72 -13.83 -17.95
C LYS A 305 14.31 -14.21 -17.47
N ALA A 306 14.19 -15.27 -16.67
CA ALA A 306 12.90 -15.67 -16.10
C ALA A 306 12.35 -14.62 -15.13
N VAL A 307 13.18 -14.07 -14.24
CA VAL A 307 12.78 -13.03 -13.28
C VAL A 307 12.39 -11.73 -14.00
N LEU A 308 13.07 -11.35 -15.08
CA LEU A 308 12.77 -10.15 -15.87
C LEU A 308 11.41 -10.19 -16.59
N LYS A 309 10.75 -11.36 -16.64
CA LYS A 309 9.36 -11.52 -17.13
C LYS A 309 8.31 -11.40 -16.02
N THR A 310 8.73 -11.02 -14.82
CA THR A 310 7.87 -10.88 -13.62
C THR A 310 7.91 -9.46 -13.08
N GLN A 311 7.05 -9.14 -12.11
CA GLN A 311 7.21 -7.89 -11.35
C GLN A 311 8.39 -8.03 -10.39
N VAL A 312 9.30 -7.05 -10.40
CA VAL A 312 10.52 -7.06 -9.56
C VAL A 312 10.62 -5.79 -8.71
N VAL A 313 10.94 -5.96 -7.43
CA VAL A 313 11.14 -4.89 -6.43
C VAL A 313 12.36 -5.23 -5.58
N VAL A 314 13.16 -4.24 -5.21
CA VAL A 314 14.27 -4.40 -4.27
C VAL A 314 13.85 -3.87 -2.91
N GLY A 315 14.08 -4.67 -1.87
CA GLY A 315 13.80 -4.33 -0.47
C GLY A 315 15.08 -4.23 0.35
N GLY A 316 15.17 -3.22 1.21
CA GLY A 316 16.24 -3.00 2.18
C GLY A 316 15.73 -3.26 3.59
N TYR A 317 16.48 -4.06 4.36
CA TYR A 317 16.06 -4.60 5.64
C TYR A 317 17.04 -4.25 6.75
N ALA A 318 16.51 -3.99 7.95
CA ALA A 318 17.30 -3.86 9.17
C ALA A 318 17.86 -5.22 9.63
N SER A 319 18.77 -5.18 10.62
CA SER A 319 19.38 -6.39 11.20
C SER A 319 18.39 -7.38 11.84
N ASP A 320 17.21 -6.91 12.25
CA ASP A 320 16.13 -7.75 12.80
C ASP A 320 15.16 -8.29 11.74
N GLY A 321 15.38 -7.96 10.47
CA GLY A 321 14.54 -8.37 9.35
C GLY A 321 13.38 -7.43 9.05
N THR A 322 13.24 -6.29 9.75
CA THR A 322 12.23 -5.27 9.44
C THR A 322 12.53 -4.63 8.09
N LEU A 323 11.53 -4.57 7.20
CA LEU A 323 11.63 -3.85 5.93
C LEU A 323 11.71 -2.34 6.23
N LEU A 324 12.73 -1.66 5.70
CA LEU A 324 12.94 -0.22 5.86
C LEU A 324 12.64 0.57 4.59
N ALA A 325 12.93 0.00 3.43
CA ALA A 325 12.70 0.65 2.14
C ALA A 325 12.41 -0.38 1.05
N ALA A 326 11.60 0.02 0.07
CA ALA A 326 11.33 -0.79 -1.10
C ALA A 326 11.25 0.10 -2.35
N THR A 327 11.84 -0.34 -3.46
CA THR A 327 11.84 0.42 -4.72
C THR A 327 11.76 -0.49 -5.94
N ARG A 328 11.21 0.01 -7.04
CA ARG A 328 11.20 -0.71 -8.31
C ARG A 328 12.61 -0.76 -8.91
N LEU A 329 12.81 -1.70 -9.81
CA LEU A 329 14.09 -1.96 -10.45
C LEU A 329 14.10 -1.47 -11.90
N GLN A 330 15.07 -0.64 -12.27
CA GLN A 330 15.36 -0.30 -13.66
C GLN A 330 16.25 -1.38 -14.27
N HIS A 331 15.81 -1.98 -15.38
CA HIS A 331 16.44 -3.19 -15.91
C HIS A 331 16.95 -3.04 -17.36
N ALA A 332 17.15 -1.82 -17.86
CA ALA A 332 17.62 -1.61 -19.23
C ALA A 332 19.03 -2.20 -19.44
N ASN A 333 19.97 -1.93 -18.52
CA ASN A 333 21.36 -2.37 -18.67
C ASN A 333 21.50 -3.91 -18.63
N VAL A 334 20.78 -4.59 -17.73
CA VAL A 334 20.78 -6.06 -17.70
C VAL A 334 20.15 -6.68 -18.94
N LEU A 335 19.12 -6.04 -19.54
CA LEU A 335 18.56 -6.51 -20.81
C LEU A 335 19.60 -6.44 -21.93
N ASP A 336 20.35 -5.35 -22.03
CA ASP A 336 21.46 -5.24 -22.99
C ASP A 336 22.53 -6.30 -22.69
N GLN A 337 22.92 -6.50 -21.43
CA GLN A 337 23.93 -7.50 -21.08
C GLN A 337 23.49 -8.94 -21.42
N LEU A 338 22.18 -9.23 -21.35
CA LEU A 338 21.64 -10.56 -21.62
C LEU A 338 21.36 -10.84 -23.10
N TYR A 339 21.07 -9.82 -23.89
CA TYR A 339 20.51 -9.97 -25.24
C TYR A 339 21.26 -9.20 -26.35
N THR A 340 22.34 -8.46 -26.06
CA THR A 340 23.09 -7.65 -27.06
C THR A 340 24.63 -7.76 -26.93
N ARG A 341 25.14 -8.89 -26.43
CA ARG A 341 26.57 -9.12 -26.15
C ARG A 341 27.14 -10.38 -26.80
N GLY A 342 26.30 -11.25 -27.33
CA GLY A 342 26.65 -12.46 -28.05
C GLY A 342 27.00 -12.20 -29.53
N GLU A 343 27.21 -13.27 -30.30
CA GLU A 343 27.54 -13.16 -31.73
C GLU A 343 26.32 -13.15 -32.67
N ASN A 344 25.14 -13.57 -32.16
CA ASN A 344 23.92 -13.71 -32.94
C ASN A 344 22.71 -13.39 -32.04
N ASP A 345 22.62 -12.16 -31.55
CA ASP A 345 21.55 -11.77 -30.63
C ASP A 345 20.75 -10.58 -31.16
N ALA A 346 20.21 -9.73 -30.28
CA ALA A 346 19.21 -8.75 -30.65
C ALA A 346 19.74 -7.66 -31.57
N ASP A 347 21.00 -7.21 -31.43
CA ASP A 347 21.53 -6.11 -32.24
C ASP A 347 22.05 -6.55 -33.62
N GLU A 348 22.19 -7.85 -33.87
CA GLU A 348 22.34 -8.41 -35.23
C GLU A 348 21.01 -8.84 -35.89
N ALA A 349 19.91 -8.92 -35.14
CA ALA A 349 18.64 -9.43 -35.65
C ALA A 349 17.94 -8.44 -36.61
N MET A 350 17.36 -8.97 -37.70
CA MET A 350 16.45 -8.20 -38.55
C MET A 350 15.06 -8.10 -37.91
N LEU A 351 14.60 -6.88 -37.62
CA LEU A 351 13.30 -6.61 -37.00
C LEU A 351 12.28 -6.05 -38.01
N GLY A 352 10.99 -6.07 -37.63
CA GLY A 352 9.89 -5.60 -38.46
C GLY A 352 9.37 -6.67 -39.43
N GLY A 353 8.82 -6.24 -40.57
CA GLY A 353 8.42 -7.15 -41.65
C GLY A 353 9.59 -7.43 -42.59
N VAL A 354 10.18 -8.61 -42.49
CA VAL A 354 11.37 -9.04 -43.23
C VAL A 354 10.93 -9.88 -44.44
N TYR A 355 11.23 -9.40 -45.65
CA TYR A 355 10.89 -10.08 -46.90
C TYR A 355 12.03 -10.99 -47.34
N SER A 356 11.69 -12.22 -47.74
CA SER A 356 12.60 -13.16 -48.39
C SER A 356 11.91 -13.86 -49.56
N ASP A 357 12.66 -14.69 -50.30
CA ASP A 357 12.09 -15.53 -51.36
C ASP A 357 11.11 -16.59 -50.81
N GLU A 358 11.15 -16.85 -49.50
CA GLU A 358 10.36 -17.88 -48.81
C GLU A 358 9.06 -17.32 -48.20
N GLY A 359 8.96 -15.99 -48.02
CA GLY A 359 7.80 -15.34 -47.44
C GLY A 359 8.11 -14.04 -46.71
N ILE A 360 7.30 -13.73 -45.71
CA ILE A 360 7.42 -12.52 -44.88
C ILE A 360 7.47 -12.94 -43.41
N THR A 361 8.54 -12.56 -42.72
CA THR A 361 8.68 -12.77 -41.27
C THR A 361 8.36 -11.48 -40.54
N ALA A 362 7.42 -11.53 -39.60
CA ALA A 362 7.23 -10.45 -38.63
C ALA A 362 8.13 -10.72 -37.42
N ALA A 363 8.96 -9.76 -37.02
CA ALA A 363 9.86 -9.85 -35.88
C ALA A 363 9.79 -8.60 -34.98
N VAL A 364 9.83 -8.79 -33.66
CA VAL A 364 9.82 -7.72 -32.67
C VAL A 364 10.66 -8.11 -31.44
N TRP A 365 11.49 -7.19 -30.97
CA TRP A 365 12.23 -7.39 -29.72
C TRP A 365 11.34 -7.07 -28.52
N ALA A 366 11.04 -8.07 -27.71
CA ALA A 366 10.18 -7.94 -26.52
C ALA A 366 10.61 -8.96 -25.44
N PRO A 367 11.83 -8.82 -24.88
CA PRO A 367 12.47 -9.84 -24.04
C PRO A 367 11.76 -10.08 -22.70
N THR A 368 11.03 -9.07 -22.19
CA THR A 368 10.27 -9.16 -20.95
C THR A 368 8.82 -9.62 -21.14
N ALA A 369 8.35 -9.72 -22.39
CA ALA A 369 7.01 -10.20 -22.68
C ALA A 369 6.86 -11.68 -22.32
N THR A 370 5.68 -12.03 -21.81
CA THR A 370 5.32 -13.42 -21.48
C THR A 370 4.63 -14.12 -22.65
N GLU A 371 3.96 -13.36 -23.51
CA GLU A 371 3.31 -13.83 -24.72
C GLU A 371 3.36 -12.73 -25.78
N VAL A 372 3.57 -13.08 -27.06
CA VAL A 372 3.41 -12.13 -28.16
C VAL A 372 2.64 -12.80 -29.30
N ASN A 373 1.60 -12.11 -29.79
CA ASN A 373 0.82 -12.52 -30.95
C ASN A 373 0.93 -11.49 -32.08
N LEU A 374 1.11 -11.95 -33.32
CA LEU A 374 0.91 -11.14 -34.52
C LEU A 374 -0.58 -11.08 -34.85
N LEU A 375 -1.17 -9.89 -34.74
CA LEU A 375 -2.53 -9.61 -35.15
C LEU A 375 -2.53 -9.06 -36.58
N VAL A 376 -3.22 -9.72 -37.49
CA VAL A 376 -3.36 -9.30 -38.89
C VAL A 376 -4.81 -8.85 -39.14
N PHE A 377 -4.97 -7.72 -39.82
CA PHE A 377 -6.26 -7.07 -40.03
C PHE A 377 -6.63 -6.96 -41.51
N ASN A 378 -7.93 -6.93 -41.78
CA ASN A 378 -8.49 -6.55 -43.08
C ASN A 378 -8.34 -5.03 -43.31
N ASP A 379 -8.60 -4.56 -44.54
CA ASP A 379 -8.49 -3.14 -44.92
C ASP A 379 -9.44 -2.23 -44.13
N ASP A 380 -10.57 -2.78 -43.68
CA ASP A 380 -11.54 -2.10 -42.80
C ASP A 380 -11.13 -2.11 -41.32
N LYS A 381 -9.93 -2.61 -41.00
CA LYS A 381 -9.34 -2.72 -39.66
C LYS A 381 -10.03 -3.73 -38.74
N THR A 382 -10.84 -4.64 -39.30
CA THR A 382 -11.34 -5.80 -38.54
C THR A 382 -10.25 -6.86 -38.40
N LEU A 383 -10.19 -7.52 -37.23
CA LEU A 383 -9.21 -8.57 -36.98
C LEU A 383 -9.48 -9.76 -37.90
N ALA A 384 -8.51 -10.12 -38.73
CA ALA A 384 -8.60 -11.25 -39.65
C ALA A 384 -7.99 -12.51 -39.03
N ASN A 385 -6.77 -12.39 -38.49
CA ASN A 385 -6.05 -13.50 -37.89
C ASN A 385 -5.25 -13.07 -36.67
N ARG A 386 -4.98 -14.04 -35.80
CA ARG A 386 -4.07 -13.94 -34.65
C ARG A 386 -3.11 -15.12 -34.71
N TYR A 387 -1.81 -14.84 -34.75
CA TYR A 387 -0.78 -15.86 -34.81
C TYR A 387 0.15 -15.77 -33.61
N PRO A 388 0.32 -16.86 -32.82
CA PRO A 388 1.32 -16.89 -31.77
C PRO A 388 2.72 -16.78 -32.39
N MET A 389 3.56 -15.94 -31.81
CA MET A 389 4.95 -15.76 -32.23
C MET A 389 5.86 -16.71 -31.44
N ALA A 390 6.97 -17.11 -32.04
CA ALA A 390 8.00 -17.91 -31.41
C ALA A 390 9.05 -16.99 -30.76
N PHE A 391 9.33 -17.21 -29.48
CA PHE A 391 10.40 -16.53 -28.75
C PHE A 391 11.75 -17.18 -29.02
N ASP A 392 12.75 -16.39 -29.39
CA ASP A 392 14.16 -16.79 -29.39
C ASP A 392 14.81 -16.34 -28.09
N ASP A 393 15.28 -17.29 -27.28
CA ASP A 393 15.90 -17.01 -26.00
C ASP A 393 17.27 -16.32 -26.12
N THR A 394 17.95 -16.44 -27.26
CA THR A 394 19.27 -15.83 -27.44
C THR A 394 19.13 -14.31 -27.63
N SER A 395 18.22 -13.89 -28.49
CA SER A 395 18.02 -12.48 -28.86
C SER A 395 16.89 -11.79 -28.09
N GLY A 396 15.97 -12.54 -27.47
CA GLY A 396 14.75 -11.97 -26.88
C GLY A 396 13.73 -11.49 -27.93
N VAL A 397 13.93 -11.87 -29.20
CA VAL A 397 13.06 -11.53 -30.32
C VAL A 397 11.92 -12.54 -30.43
N TRP A 398 10.71 -12.03 -30.63
CA TRP A 398 9.55 -12.81 -31.03
C TRP A 398 9.40 -12.75 -32.54
N SER A 399 9.16 -13.89 -33.19
CA SER A 399 8.99 -13.96 -34.65
C SER A 399 7.83 -14.84 -35.12
N TYR A 400 7.24 -14.49 -36.26
CA TYR A 400 6.30 -15.35 -37.00
C TYR A 400 6.67 -15.33 -38.48
N ALA A 401 7.03 -16.49 -39.02
CA ALA A 401 7.30 -16.68 -40.44
C ALA A 401 6.00 -17.05 -41.18
N GLY A 402 5.52 -16.14 -42.02
CA GLY A 402 4.37 -16.36 -42.90
C GLY A 402 4.77 -16.41 -44.38
N ASP A 403 3.81 -16.76 -45.23
CA ASP A 403 3.99 -16.71 -46.68
C ASP A 403 3.74 -15.30 -47.24
N THR A 404 3.74 -15.17 -48.56
CA THR A 404 3.52 -13.89 -49.26
C THR A 404 2.10 -13.32 -49.10
N SER A 405 1.16 -14.04 -48.49
CA SER A 405 -0.19 -13.52 -48.21
C SER A 405 -0.21 -12.42 -47.15
N LEU A 406 0.87 -12.26 -46.39
CA LEU A 406 1.06 -11.15 -45.46
C LEU A 406 1.41 -9.82 -46.15
N ASP A 407 1.75 -9.84 -47.44
CA ASP A 407 2.13 -8.63 -48.17
C ASP A 407 1.00 -7.58 -48.15
N GLY A 408 1.37 -6.34 -47.84
CA GLY A 408 0.45 -5.21 -47.74
C GLY A 408 -0.61 -5.29 -46.62
N LYS A 409 -0.58 -6.31 -45.74
CA LYS A 409 -1.56 -6.43 -44.66
C LYS A 409 -1.28 -5.45 -43.51
N LEU A 410 -2.37 -4.97 -42.91
CA LEU A 410 -2.31 -4.18 -41.68
C LEU A 410 -2.06 -5.13 -40.50
N TYR A 411 -1.15 -4.77 -39.59
CA TYR A 411 -0.85 -5.61 -38.44
C TYR A 411 -0.54 -4.82 -37.17
N ARG A 412 -0.62 -5.50 -36.03
CA ARG A 412 -0.12 -5.06 -34.71
C ARG A 412 0.44 -6.26 -33.95
N TYR A 413 1.30 -6.00 -32.97
CA TYR A 413 1.65 -6.99 -31.96
C TYR A 413 0.70 -6.83 -30.77
N GLU A 414 0.19 -7.95 -30.27
CA GLU A 414 -0.38 -8.04 -28.93
C GLU A 414 0.71 -8.59 -28.03
N VAL A 415 1.05 -7.82 -27.00
CA VAL A 415 2.17 -8.05 -26.07
C VAL A 415 1.63 -8.05 -24.65
#